data_AF-A0A8T3CUY5-F1
#
_entry.id   AF-A0A8T3CUY5-F1
#
_cell.length_a   1.000
_cell.length_b   1.000
_cell.length_c   1.000
_cell.angle_alpha   90.00
_cell.angle_beta   90.00
_cell.angle_gamma   90.00
#
_symmetry.space_group_name_H-M   'P 1'
#
loop_
_entity.id
_entity.type
_entity.pdbx_description
1 polymer ?
#
loop_
_entity_poly.entity_id
_entity_poly.type
_entity_poly.pdbx_seq_one_letter_code
_entity_poly.pdbx_strand_id
1 'polypeptide(L)'
;MVKYNRIELLTHPVCKKYLEMKWNAYGSKAHLLNLGIYTLSLLPLSYLIVNLRSSATLNSTANGTHVSLGSTALDKQSYFLTVCMFLVLVLNLYAIGKEVMQIVQQRSNYFRDIANGLDWATAISSIMFVVPLLLNSDGTWHWQAGAYAVFVSWFNFLLYLQRFEHFGIYVVMFGEIMRTLFSIIMLFFFLMLAFGLSFYALMIGQKHFEGLDISLLQTFVMMAGEINYQENFLNPYLNNHLPFPFMTYLVFDAFILFMPILLMNLLIGLAVGDIAEVQKNATLKRIAMQIDLHTGLEEKLPYWFMKRVDQPKVTVYPNRKCKTKANLLYLFLGLDEKREVHTRLNTNSHQLTPVEHELQKQKYRLKEMGSVLEKQHNLLKLIIQKMEIASEAEDPDGPDPFRGGVGRQRLNRKSKWLPLVKAMKAGGNVNTHC
;
A
#
# COMPACT_ATOMS: atom_id res chain seq x y z
N MET A 1 13.44 -12.89 7.82
CA MET A 1 12.03 -12.76 8.23
C MET A 1 11.20 -12.03 7.18
N VAL A 2 11.63 -10.84 6.73
CA VAL A 2 10.95 -10.07 5.65
C VAL A 2 10.80 -10.89 4.35
N LYS A 3 11.88 -11.48 3.83
CA LYS A 3 11.86 -12.31 2.60
C LYS A 3 10.87 -13.48 2.62
N TYR A 4 10.48 -13.95 3.79
CA TYR A 4 9.57 -15.09 3.97
C TYR A 4 8.16 -14.65 4.44
N ASN A 5 7.85 -13.35 4.37
CA ASN A 5 6.56 -12.76 4.77
C ASN A 5 6.06 -13.20 6.17
N ARG A 6 6.99 -13.43 7.12
CA ARG A 6 6.65 -13.85 8.48
C ARG A 6 6.31 -12.63 9.36
N ILE A 7 5.12 -12.06 9.12
CA ILE A 7 4.62 -10.86 9.83
C ILE A 7 4.61 -11.09 11.34
N GLU A 8 4.09 -12.23 11.80
CA GLU A 8 3.92 -12.55 13.22
C GLU A 8 5.24 -12.50 14.01
N LEU A 9 6.34 -12.97 13.40
CA LEU A 9 7.67 -12.91 13.99
C LEU A 9 8.21 -11.48 14.02
N LEU A 10 7.98 -10.70 12.96
CA LEU A 10 8.41 -9.30 12.88
C LEU A 10 7.67 -8.40 13.88
N THR A 11 6.40 -8.70 14.14
CA THR A 11 5.57 -8.00 15.13
C THR A 11 5.85 -8.42 16.57
N HIS A 12 6.65 -9.47 16.79
CA HIS A 12 6.98 -9.94 18.13
C HIS A 12 7.65 -8.82 18.95
N PRO A 13 7.31 -8.65 20.26
CA PRO A 13 7.81 -7.56 21.08
C PRO A 13 9.34 -7.43 21.10
N VAL A 14 10.06 -8.55 21.02
CA VAL A 14 11.53 -8.57 20.95
C VAL A 14 12.04 -7.94 19.66
N CYS A 15 11.49 -8.30 18.50
CA CYS A 15 11.87 -7.75 17.21
C CYS A 15 11.53 -6.25 17.13
N LYS A 16 10.37 -5.86 17.65
CA LYS A 16 9.97 -4.44 17.74
C LYS A 16 10.95 -3.65 18.62
N LYS A 17 11.28 -4.14 19.81
CA LYS A 17 12.22 -3.47 20.71
C LYS A 17 13.64 -3.41 20.16
N TYR A 18 14.07 -4.42 19.41
CA TYR A 18 15.35 -4.42 18.72
C TYR A 18 15.42 -3.33 17.63
N LEU A 19 14.37 -3.19 16.82
CA LEU A 19 14.28 -2.11 15.82
C LEU A 19 14.24 -0.72 16.49
N GLU A 20 13.45 -0.57 17.55
CA GLU A 20 13.39 0.68 18.33
C GLU A 20 14.76 1.07 18.92
N MET A 21 15.53 0.07 19.40
CA MET A 21 16.89 0.29 19.89
C MET A 21 17.79 0.84 18.78
N LYS A 22 17.87 0.15 17.63
CA LYS A 22 18.69 0.58 16.48
C LYS A 22 18.27 1.96 15.96
N TRP A 23 16.96 2.22 15.91
CA TRP A 23 16.40 3.52 15.55
C TRP A 23 16.88 4.63 16.49
N ASN A 24 16.77 4.44 17.79
CA ASN A 24 17.21 5.46 18.76
C ASN A 24 18.74 5.65 18.77
N ALA A 25 19.49 4.60 18.48
CA ALA A 25 20.94 4.60 18.57
C ALA A 25 21.59 5.43 17.43
N TYR A 26 21.22 5.16 16.18
CA TYR A 26 21.76 5.88 15.01
C TYR A 26 20.70 6.26 13.96
N GLY A 27 19.65 5.45 13.77
CA GLY A 27 18.68 5.64 12.67
C GLY A 27 17.97 6.98 12.71
N SER A 28 17.46 7.38 13.88
CA SER A 28 16.74 8.63 14.11
C SER A 28 17.62 9.85 13.84
N LYS A 29 18.87 9.84 14.32
CA LYS A 29 19.81 10.96 14.11
C LYS A 29 20.21 11.10 12.65
N ALA A 30 20.56 9.99 11.99
CA ALA A 30 20.92 9.99 10.58
C ALA A 30 19.75 10.43 9.69
N HIS A 31 18.54 9.92 9.97
CA HIS A 31 17.35 10.30 9.23
C HIS A 31 16.96 11.77 9.45
N LEU A 32 17.00 12.26 10.70
CA LEU A 32 16.73 13.66 11.01
C LEU A 32 17.74 14.60 10.35
N LEU A 33 19.02 14.21 10.29
CA LEU A 33 20.05 14.99 9.60
C LEU A 33 19.76 15.05 8.10
N ASN A 34 19.42 13.92 7.48
CA ASN A 34 19.05 13.88 6.06
C ASN A 34 17.79 14.72 5.76
N LEU A 35 16.77 14.60 6.61
CA LEU A 35 15.56 15.42 6.53
C LEU A 35 15.90 16.91 6.69
N GLY A 36 16.76 17.25 7.65
CA GLY A 36 17.22 18.61 7.91
C GLY A 36 17.88 19.22 6.67
N ILE A 37 18.81 18.50 6.03
CA ILE A 37 19.47 18.96 4.80
C ILE A 37 18.44 19.18 3.67
N TYR A 38 17.49 18.27 3.50
CA TYR A 38 16.44 18.43 2.49
C TYR A 38 15.50 19.61 2.80
N THR A 39 15.10 19.80 4.05
CA THR A 39 14.28 20.96 4.43
C THR A 39 15.02 22.28 4.27
N LEU A 40 16.34 22.27 4.45
CA LEU A 40 17.20 23.44 4.27
C LEU A 40 17.28 23.86 2.79
N SER A 41 17.05 22.97 1.83
CA SER A 41 16.91 23.35 0.41
C SER A 41 15.47 23.73 0.06
N LEU A 42 14.48 23.05 0.64
CA LEU A 42 13.04 23.25 0.37
C LEU A 42 12.52 24.62 0.84
N LEU A 43 12.85 25.03 2.07
CA LEU A 43 12.32 26.27 2.65
C LEU A 43 12.81 27.52 1.90
N PRO A 44 14.12 27.67 1.58
CA PRO A 44 14.59 28.79 0.78
C PRO A 44 14.03 28.79 -0.65
N LEU A 45 13.83 27.62 -1.27
CA LEU A 45 13.19 27.51 -2.59
C LEU A 45 11.75 28.04 -2.54
N SER A 46 10.98 27.63 -1.53
CA SER A 46 9.60 28.10 -1.33
C SER A 46 9.55 29.60 -1.04
N TYR A 47 10.47 30.10 -0.21
CA TYR A 47 10.61 31.53 0.07
C TYR A 47 10.93 32.33 -1.18
N LEU A 48 11.80 31.83 -2.06
CA LEU A 48 12.15 32.45 -3.33
C LEU A 48 10.92 32.67 -4.22
N ILE A 49 10.10 31.64 -4.40
CA ILE A 49 8.90 31.72 -5.25
C ILE A 49 7.91 32.75 -4.72
N VAL A 50 7.64 32.74 -3.41
CA VAL A 50 6.67 33.66 -2.80
C VAL A 50 7.09 35.12 -2.96
N ASN A 51 8.36 35.44 -2.67
CA ASN A 51 8.83 36.82 -2.73
C ASN A 51 9.03 37.31 -4.17
N LEU A 52 9.56 36.48 -5.06
CA LEU A 52 9.73 36.87 -6.46
C LEU A 52 8.38 37.01 -7.18
N ARG A 53 7.37 36.22 -6.82
CA ARG A 53 6.01 36.37 -7.38
C ARG A 53 5.39 37.70 -6.97
N SER A 54 5.61 38.13 -5.71
CA SER A 54 5.14 39.42 -5.21
C SER A 54 5.75 40.60 -5.97
N SER A 55 6.98 40.46 -6.47
CA SER A 55 7.69 41.48 -7.25
C SER A 55 7.40 41.44 -8.75
N ALA A 56 6.61 40.47 -9.23
CA ALA A 56 6.31 40.29 -10.64
C ALA A 56 5.26 41.31 -11.10
N THR A 57 5.65 42.25 -11.97
CA THR A 57 4.71 43.17 -12.61
C THR A 57 4.14 42.56 -13.89
N LEU A 58 2.82 42.42 -13.95
CA LEU A 58 2.12 42.04 -15.19
C LEU A 58 1.98 43.26 -16.09
N ASN A 59 2.87 43.41 -17.07
CA ASN A 59 2.69 44.40 -18.13
C ASN A 59 1.78 43.82 -19.20
N SER A 60 0.47 44.06 -19.07
CA SER A 60 -0.48 43.67 -20.11
C SER A 60 -0.37 44.65 -21.28
N THR A 61 0.27 44.24 -22.37
CA THR A 61 0.14 44.93 -23.66
C THR A 61 -1.03 44.32 -24.45
N ALA A 62 -1.77 45.16 -25.17
CA ALA A 62 -3.10 44.87 -25.71
C ALA A 62 -3.20 43.68 -26.71
N ASN A 63 -2.09 43.11 -27.18
CA ASN A 63 -2.06 42.05 -28.20
C ASN A 63 -1.41 40.72 -27.74
N GLY A 64 -1.16 40.56 -26.45
CA GLY A 64 -0.69 39.28 -25.90
C GLY A 64 -0.22 39.43 -24.46
N THR A 65 -0.55 38.46 -23.60
CA THR A 65 -0.04 38.43 -22.22
C THR A 65 1.44 38.04 -22.22
N HIS A 66 2.32 38.96 -22.59
CA HIS A 66 3.74 38.82 -22.31
C HIS A 66 3.94 39.04 -20.81
N VAL A 67 4.08 37.96 -20.06
CA VAL A 67 4.58 38.02 -18.69
C VAL A 67 6.07 38.36 -18.76
N SER A 68 6.38 39.65 -18.94
CA SER A 68 7.73 40.16 -18.70
C SER A 68 7.87 40.25 -17.19
N LEU A 69 8.26 39.14 -16.58
CA LEU A 69 8.59 39.17 -15.18
C LEU A 69 9.90 39.95 -15.08
N GLY A 70 9.81 41.21 -14.65
CA GLY A 70 10.98 42.04 -14.47
C GLY A 70 11.89 41.35 -13.47
N SER A 71 12.91 40.65 -13.97
CA SER A 71 14.10 40.34 -13.21
C SER A 71 14.68 41.68 -12.80
N THR A 72 14.27 42.19 -11.64
CA THR A 72 14.96 43.29 -11.01
C THR A 72 16.41 42.86 -10.90
N ALA A 73 17.30 43.56 -11.60
CA ALA A 73 18.73 43.26 -11.57
C ALA A 73 19.20 42.98 -10.13
N LEU A 74 20.11 42.02 -9.97
CA LEU A 74 20.65 41.54 -8.69
C LEU A 74 20.96 42.67 -7.68
N ASP A 75 21.34 43.86 -8.16
CA ASP A 75 21.64 45.06 -7.37
C ASP A 75 20.44 45.71 -6.64
N LYS A 76 19.19 45.46 -7.06
CA LYS A 76 17.98 45.98 -6.40
C LYS A 76 17.31 44.96 -5.47
N GLN A 77 17.86 43.76 -5.39
CA GLN A 77 17.28 42.64 -4.66
C GLN A 77 17.73 42.66 -3.19
N SER A 78 16.87 42.21 -2.27
CA SER A 78 17.24 42.15 -0.86
C SER A 78 18.39 41.15 -0.66
N TYR A 79 19.37 41.51 0.18
CA TYR A 79 20.54 40.66 0.48
C TYR A 79 20.14 39.24 0.88
N PHE A 80 19.03 39.10 1.62
CA PHE A 80 18.48 37.81 2.03
C PHE A 80 18.08 36.91 0.85
N LEU A 81 17.47 37.48 -0.19
CA LEU A 81 17.02 36.71 -1.36
C LEU A 81 18.20 36.22 -2.19
N THR A 82 19.27 37.02 -2.30
CA THR A 82 20.55 36.62 -2.91
C THR A 82 21.20 35.48 -2.15
N VAL A 83 21.24 35.55 -0.81
CA VAL A 83 21.74 34.45 0.04
C VAL A 83 20.91 33.17 -0.18
N CYS A 84 19.58 33.27 -0.25
CA CYS A 84 18.72 32.13 -0.53
C CYS A 84 19.00 31.49 -1.90
N MET A 85 19.23 32.28 -2.95
CA MET A 85 19.57 31.76 -4.28
C MET A 85 20.86 30.93 -4.27
N PHE A 86 21.93 31.47 -3.67
CA PHE A 86 23.20 30.74 -3.55
C PHE A 86 23.07 29.51 -2.65
N LEU A 87 22.32 29.59 -1.56
CA LEU A 87 22.07 28.45 -0.67
C LEU A 87 21.36 27.31 -1.40
N VAL A 88 20.30 27.62 -2.16
CA VAL A 88 19.57 26.62 -2.97
C VAL A 88 20.49 26.01 -4.03
N LEU A 89 21.32 26.81 -4.70
CA LEU A 89 22.27 26.32 -5.70
C LEU A 89 23.27 25.33 -5.09
N VAL A 90 23.92 25.70 -3.97
CA VAL A 90 24.92 24.85 -3.30
C VAL A 90 24.30 23.55 -2.80
N LEU A 91 23.09 23.61 -2.21
CA LEU A 91 22.42 22.41 -1.70
C LEU A 91 21.93 21.48 -2.82
N ASN A 92 21.50 22.01 -3.97
CA ASN A 92 21.16 21.20 -5.13
C ASN A 92 22.39 20.53 -5.75
N LEU A 93 23.53 21.23 -5.82
CA LEU A 93 24.80 20.62 -6.25
C LEU A 93 25.22 19.48 -5.30
N TYR A 94 25.07 19.69 -3.99
CA TYR A 94 25.27 18.63 -3.00
C TYR A 94 24.31 17.45 -3.23
N ALA A 95 23.02 17.71 -3.49
CA ALA A 95 22.03 16.67 -3.75
C ALA A 95 22.38 15.84 -5.00
N ILE A 96 22.82 16.48 -6.09
CA ILE A 96 23.29 15.78 -7.30
C ILE A 96 24.51 14.93 -6.97
N GLY A 97 25.49 15.46 -6.23
CA GLY A 97 26.66 14.69 -5.78
C GLY A 97 26.26 13.44 -4.98
N LYS A 98 25.31 13.59 -4.05
CA LYS A 98 24.73 12.48 -3.28
C LYS A 98 24.06 11.44 -4.19
N GLU A 99 23.25 11.86 -5.15
CA GLU A 99 22.58 10.94 -6.10
C GLU A 99 23.58 10.19 -6.98
N VAL A 100 24.62 10.87 -7.48
CA VAL A 100 25.70 10.23 -8.26
C VAL A 100 26.43 9.17 -7.42
N MET A 101 26.76 9.46 -6.16
CA MET A 101 27.34 8.47 -5.26
C MET A 101 26.39 7.27 -5.04
N GLN A 102 25.08 7.52 -4.94
CA GLN A 102 24.09 6.47 -4.76
C GLN A 102 23.96 5.56 -6.00
N ILE A 103 24.02 6.14 -7.20
CA ILE A 103 24.03 5.40 -8.48
C ILE A 103 25.24 4.46 -8.55
N VAL A 104 26.42 4.95 -8.17
CA VAL A 104 27.65 4.13 -8.17
C VAL A 104 27.54 2.95 -7.21
N GLN A 105 26.93 3.15 -6.05
CA GLN A 105 26.80 2.11 -5.03
C GLN A 105 25.70 1.08 -5.35
N GLN A 106 24.52 1.52 -5.83
CA GLN A 106 23.34 0.66 -6.04
C GLN A 106 23.23 0.11 -7.48
N ARG A 107 24.00 0.64 -8.43
CA ARG A 107 24.04 0.25 -9.85
C ARG A 107 22.64 0.16 -10.47
N SER A 108 22.29 -0.97 -11.09
CA SER A 108 21.03 -1.15 -11.83
C SER A 108 19.78 -1.14 -10.93
N ASN A 109 19.92 -1.51 -9.64
CA ASN A 109 18.78 -1.48 -8.72
C ASN A 109 18.29 -0.06 -8.41
N TYR A 110 19.14 0.95 -8.63
CA TYR A 110 18.79 2.37 -8.43
C TYR A 110 17.64 2.83 -9.33
N PHE A 111 17.63 2.42 -10.60
CA PHE A 111 16.65 2.88 -11.60
C PHE A 111 15.25 2.29 -11.42
N ARG A 112 15.06 1.35 -10.49
CA ARG A 112 13.74 0.76 -10.21
C ARG A 112 12.93 1.53 -9.15
N ASP A 113 13.57 2.45 -8.42
CA ASP A 113 12.92 3.20 -7.36
C ASP A 113 12.43 4.57 -7.86
N ILE A 114 11.13 4.83 -7.72
CA ILE A 114 10.48 6.07 -8.16
C ILE A 114 10.96 7.25 -7.32
N ALA A 115 11.33 7.03 -6.04
CA ALA A 115 11.81 8.09 -5.16
C ALA A 115 13.09 8.74 -5.70
N ASN A 116 14.01 7.92 -6.22
CA ASN A 116 15.25 8.40 -6.85
C ASN A 116 14.96 9.27 -8.08
N GLY A 117 13.94 8.91 -8.88
CA GLY A 117 13.49 9.71 -10.02
C GLY A 117 12.93 11.07 -9.61
N LEU A 118 12.20 11.14 -8.50
CA LEU A 118 11.68 12.39 -7.94
C LEU A 118 12.77 13.28 -7.35
N ASP A 119 13.82 12.70 -6.75
CA ASP A 119 15.01 13.43 -6.30
C ASP A 119 15.72 14.11 -7.49
N TRP A 120 15.90 13.40 -8.62
CA TRP A 120 16.43 13.98 -9.86
C TRP A 120 15.54 15.05 -10.46
N ALA A 121 14.22 14.80 -10.53
CA ALA A 121 13.26 15.77 -11.05
C ALA A 121 13.30 17.07 -10.23
N THR A 122 13.42 16.98 -8.92
CA THR A 122 13.56 18.13 -8.02
C THR A 122 14.87 18.88 -8.28
N ALA A 123 16.00 18.17 -8.37
CA ALA A 123 17.30 18.78 -8.58
C ALA A 123 17.41 19.52 -9.94
N ILE A 124 16.96 18.87 -11.03
CA ILE A 124 17.01 19.45 -12.37
C ILE A 124 16.11 20.68 -12.47
N SER A 125 14.86 20.57 -12.02
CA SER A 125 13.90 21.67 -12.08
C SER A 125 14.30 22.85 -11.20
N SER A 126 14.90 22.60 -10.02
CA SER A 126 15.41 23.65 -9.14
C SER A 126 16.61 24.39 -9.74
N ILE A 127 17.52 23.70 -10.44
CA ILE A 127 18.64 24.34 -11.15
C ILE A 127 18.14 25.17 -12.34
N MET A 128 17.19 24.63 -13.11
CA MET A 128 16.55 25.34 -14.22
C MET A 128 15.83 26.62 -13.77
N PHE A 129 15.41 26.70 -12.50
CA PHE A 129 14.84 27.92 -11.92
C PHE A 129 15.91 28.91 -11.44
N VAL A 130 16.92 28.45 -10.71
CA VAL A 130 17.89 29.34 -10.03
C VAL A 130 18.97 29.88 -10.97
N VAL A 131 19.45 29.09 -11.94
CA VAL A 131 20.55 29.52 -12.83
C VAL A 131 20.16 30.72 -13.72
N PRO A 132 19.01 30.71 -14.41
CA PRO A 132 18.58 31.87 -15.21
C PRO A 132 18.33 33.12 -14.37
N LEU A 133 17.87 32.93 -13.12
CA LEU A 133 17.65 34.01 -12.17
C LEU A 133 18.97 34.67 -11.74
N LEU A 134 20.03 33.89 -11.52
CA LEU A 134 21.38 34.41 -11.24
C LEU A 134 22.02 35.11 -12.45
N LEU A 135 21.72 34.64 -13.67
CA LEU A 135 22.23 35.21 -14.92
C LEU A 135 21.40 36.40 -15.44
N ASN A 136 20.35 36.81 -14.72
CA ASN A 136 19.39 37.84 -15.13
C ASN A 136 18.83 37.61 -16.55
N SER A 137 18.50 36.35 -16.88
CA SER A 137 17.92 36.02 -18.18
C SER A 137 16.41 36.30 -18.19
N ASP A 138 15.99 37.12 -19.14
CA ASP A 138 14.57 37.37 -19.40
C ASP A 138 13.94 36.13 -20.04
N GLY A 139 12.95 35.54 -19.37
CA GLY A 139 12.28 34.33 -19.85
C GLY A 139 11.09 33.93 -18.98
N THR A 140 10.11 33.25 -19.55
CA THR A 140 8.95 32.70 -18.81
C THR A 140 9.15 31.23 -18.43
N TRP A 141 10.06 30.53 -19.11
CA TRP A 141 10.31 29.11 -18.95
C TRP A 141 10.91 28.76 -17.57
N HIS A 142 11.74 29.63 -17.02
CA HIS A 142 12.35 29.43 -15.69
C HIS A 142 11.29 29.49 -14.58
N TRP A 143 10.27 30.34 -14.73
CA TRP A 143 9.12 30.39 -13.82
C TRP A 143 8.27 29.12 -13.86
N GLN A 144 8.04 28.58 -15.05
CA GLN A 144 7.35 27.29 -15.19
C GLN A 144 8.15 26.17 -14.52
N ALA A 145 9.48 26.15 -14.71
CA ALA A 145 10.38 25.21 -14.04
C ALA A 145 10.36 25.39 -12.51
N GLY A 146 10.32 26.63 -12.01
CA GLY A 146 10.22 26.92 -10.58
C GLY A 146 8.91 26.43 -9.95
N ALA A 147 7.78 26.67 -10.62
CA ALA A 147 6.48 26.17 -10.16
C ALA A 147 6.46 24.64 -10.08
N TYR A 148 7.00 23.97 -11.11
CA TYR A 148 7.17 22.52 -11.10
C TYR A 148 8.13 22.04 -9.99
N ALA A 149 9.25 22.74 -9.78
CA ALA A 149 10.23 22.40 -8.74
C ALA A 149 9.63 22.45 -7.34
N VAL A 150 8.84 23.49 -7.02
CA VAL A 150 8.17 23.59 -5.71
C VAL A 150 7.12 22.49 -5.54
N PHE A 151 6.31 22.21 -6.57
CA PHE A 151 5.34 21.11 -6.50
C PHE A 151 6.01 19.75 -6.24
N VAL A 152 7.00 19.39 -7.05
CA VAL A 152 7.70 18.09 -6.92
C VAL A 152 8.48 18.01 -5.61
N SER A 153 9.11 19.10 -5.15
CA SER A 153 9.89 19.09 -3.91
C SER A 153 9.03 18.90 -2.65
N TRP A 154 7.83 19.51 -2.59
CA TRP A 154 6.87 19.26 -1.51
C TRP A 154 6.25 17.86 -1.59
N PHE A 155 5.98 17.36 -2.80
CA PHE A 155 5.52 15.97 -2.97
C PHE A 155 6.60 14.97 -2.53
N ASN A 156 7.86 15.19 -2.91
CA ASN A 156 8.99 14.37 -2.49
C ASN A 156 9.25 14.48 -0.98
N PHE A 157 9.02 15.65 -0.37
CA PHE A 157 9.06 15.81 1.09
C PHE A 157 8.07 14.87 1.81
N LEU A 158 6.86 14.69 1.25
CA LEU A 158 5.87 13.75 1.78
C LEU A 158 6.41 12.30 1.77
N LEU A 159 7.19 11.91 0.75
CA LEU A 159 7.86 10.61 0.70
C LEU A 159 9.01 10.49 1.70
N TYR A 160 9.72 11.58 2.03
CA TYR A 160 10.71 11.55 3.11
C TYR A 160 10.06 11.24 4.48
N LEU A 161 8.81 11.68 4.71
CA LEU A 161 8.07 11.36 5.94
C LEU A 161 7.68 9.87 6.06
N GLN A 162 7.78 9.10 4.97
CA GLN A 162 7.48 7.67 4.93
C GLN A 162 8.29 6.85 5.95
N ARG A 163 9.47 7.33 6.33
CA ARG A 163 10.41 6.61 7.21
C ARG A 163 10.11 6.78 8.69
N PHE A 164 9.23 7.71 9.07
CA PHE A 164 8.81 7.86 10.47
C PHE A 164 7.79 6.80 10.87
N GLU A 165 7.87 6.31 12.11
CA GLU A 165 6.96 5.26 12.60
C GLU A 165 5.48 5.69 12.59
N HIS A 166 5.20 6.96 12.91
CA HIS A 166 3.83 7.49 13.00
C HIS A 166 3.27 7.91 11.64
N PHE A 167 3.96 8.82 10.94
CA PHE A 167 3.51 9.33 9.64
C PHE A 167 3.68 8.31 8.51
N GLY A 168 4.67 7.42 8.61
CA GLY A 168 5.05 6.52 7.54
C GLY A 168 3.98 5.51 7.14
N ILE A 169 3.15 5.03 8.09
CA ILE A 169 2.03 4.13 7.76
C ILE A 169 1.07 4.81 6.79
N TYR A 170 0.72 6.07 7.06
CA TYR A 170 -0.23 6.83 6.24
C TYR A 170 0.33 7.11 4.85
N VAL A 171 1.62 7.45 4.76
CA VAL A 171 2.27 7.68 3.46
C VAL A 171 2.33 6.40 2.62
N VAL A 172 2.68 5.24 3.23
CA VAL A 172 2.67 3.94 2.53
C VAL A 172 1.27 3.58 2.06
N MET A 173 0.26 3.74 2.93
CA MET A 173 -1.14 3.47 2.62
C MET A 173 -1.65 4.38 1.49
N PHE A 174 -1.33 5.68 1.55
CA PHE A 174 -1.65 6.63 0.48
C PHE A 174 -1.06 6.18 -0.85
N GLY A 175 0.21 5.76 -0.88
CA GLY A 175 0.84 5.24 -2.09
C GLY A 175 0.18 3.97 -2.64
N GLU A 176 -0.28 3.07 -1.77
CA GLU A 176 -1.01 1.86 -2.19
C GLU A 176 -2.41 2.21 -2.74
N ILE A 177 -3.14 3.12 -2.10
CA ILE A 177 -4.45 3.60 -2.57
C ILE A 177 -4.31 4.36 -3.90
N MET A 178 -3.28 5.20 -4.04
CA MET A 178 -3.02 5.90 -5.31
C MET A 178 -2.75 4.92 -6.45
N ARG A 179 -2.07 3.79 -6.16
CA ARG A 179 -1.81 2.75 -7.16
C ARG A 179 -3.09 2.01 -7.56
N THR A 180 -3.95 1.66 -6.61
CA THR A 180 -5.25 1.02 -6.93
C THR A 180 -6.14 1.98 -7.71
N LEU A 181 -6.22 3.25 -7.29
CA LEU A 181 -6.96 4.29 -7.99
C LEU A 181 -6.47 4.49 -9.43
N PHE A 182 -5.16 4.58 -9.65
CA PHE A 182 -4.61 4.68 -11.01
C PHE A 182 -4.95 3.47 -11.87
N SER A 183 -4.88 2.26 -11.30
CA SER A 183 -5.26 1.03 -12.01
C SER A 183 -6.73 1.04 -12.44
N ILE A 184 -7.62 1.56 -11.59
CA ILE A 184 -9.05 1.65 -11.89
C ILE A 184 -9.32 2.75 -12.93
N ILE A 185 -8.71 3.94 -12.79
CA ILE A 185 -8.85 5.01 -13.78
C ILE A 185 -8.41 4.54 -15.18
N MET A 186 -7.33 3.76 -15.28
CA MET A 186 -6.88 3.20 -16.56
C MET A 186 -7.90 2.24 -17.18
N LEU A 187 -8.66 1.48 -16.37
CA LEU A 187 -9.75 0.62 -16.85
C LEU A 187 -10.90 1.47 -17.46
N PHE A 188 -11.25 2.57 -16.79
CA PHE A 188 -12.36 3.44 -17.19
C PHE A 188 -11.96 4.55 -18.17
N PHE A 189 -10.68 4.63 -18.55
CA PHE A 189 -10.19 5.60 -19.53
C PHE A 189 -10.93 5.51 -20.87
N PHE A 190 -11.24 4.31 -21.35
CA PHE A 190 -11.99 4.12 -22.60
C PHE A 190 -13.43 4.65 -22.50
N LEU A 191 -14.06 4.50 -21.33
CA LEU A 191 -15.40 5.02 -21.09
C LEU A 191 -15.38 6.55 -21.02
N MET A 192 -14.37 7.14 -20.38
CA MET A 192 -14.15 8.59 -20.35
C MET A 192 -13.96 9.15 -21.76
N LEU A 193 -13.15 8.47 -22.58
CA LEU A 193 -12.90 8.85 -23.96
C LEU A 193 -14.18 8.78 -24.81
N ALA A 194 -15.00 7.73 -24.64
CA ALA A 194 -16.27 7.58 -25.35
C ALA A 194 -17.26 8.72 -25.04
N PHE A 195 -17.44 9.06 -23.75
CA PHE A 195 -18.32 10.17 -23.36
C PHE A 195 -17.73 11.53 -23.75
N GLY A 196 -16.42 11.74 -23.61
CA GLY A 196 -15.77 13.00 -23.99
C GLY A 196 -15.82 13.27 -25.50
N LEU A 197 -15.66 12.24 -26.33
CA LEU A 197 -15.89 12.36 -27.78
C LEU A 197 -17.37 12.60 -28.11
N SER A 198 -18.28 11.96 -27.37
CA SER A 198 -19.72 12.15 -27.58
C SER A 198 -20.15 13.58 -27.25
N PHE A 199 -19.68 14.15 -26.13
CA PHE A 199 -19.94 15.55 -25.79
C PHE A 199 -19.27 16.52 -26.77
N TYR A 200 -18.04 16.24 -27.21
CA TYR A 200 -17.37 17.02 -28.25
C TYR A 200 -18.21 17.09 -29.54
N ALA A 201 -18.80 15.97 -29.97
CA ALA A 201 -19.62 15.91 -31.17
C ALA A 201 -21.00 16.59 -31.02
N LEU A 202 -21.61 16.51 -29.82
CA LEU A 202 -22.97 17.00 -29.57
C LEU A 202 -23.02 18.48 -29.14
N MET A 203 -21.99 18.97 -28.46
CA MET A 203 -21.94 20.31 -27.84
C MET A 203 -21.21 21.34 -28.72
N ILE A 204 -21.54 21.35 -30.01
CA ILE A 204 -20.93 22.26 -30.99
C ILE A 204 -21.26 23.71 -30.62
N GLY A 205 -20.24 24.58 -30.58
CA GLY A 205 -20.39 25.99 -30.25
C GLY A 205 -20.34 26.32 -28.75
N GLN A 206 -20.10 25.33 -27.89
CA GLN A 206 -19.88 25.55 -26.45
C GLN A 206 -18.39 25.64 -26.12
N LYS A 207 -17.98 26.68 -25.40
CA LYS A 207 -16.56 26.95 -25.06
C LYS A 207 -15.89 25.80 -24.30
N HIS A 208 -16.63 25.13 -23.42
CA HIS A 208 -16.11 24.01 -22.62
C HIS A 208 -15.91 22.71 -23.43
N PHE A 209 -16.41 22.64 -24.66
CA PHE A 209 -16.34 21.46 -25.52
C PHE A 209 -15.80 21.78 -26.93
N GLU A 210 -15.16 22.94 -27.12
CA GLU A 210 -14.66 23.39 -28.42
C GLU A 210 -13.44 22.60 -28.91
N GLY A 211 -12.57 22.17 -27.99
CA GLY A 211 -11.40 21.34 -28.24
C GLY A 211 -11.57 19.91 -27.72
N LEU A 212 -10.92 18.94 -28.37
CA LEU A 212 -10.93 17.55 -27.92
C LEU A 212 -10.23 17.38 -26.57
N ASP A 213 -9.14 18.10 -26.35
CA ASP A 213 -8.38 18.16 -25.10
C ASP A 213 -9.20 18.78 -23.96
N ILE A 214 -9.85 19.91 -24.23
CA ILE A 214 -10.70 20.61 -23.25
C ILE A 214 -11.96 19.78 -22.94
N SER A 215 -12.57 19.14 -23.94
CA SER A 215 -13.72 18.25 -23.75
C SER A 215 -13.39 17.03 -22.89
N LEU A 216 -12.24 16.39 -23.13
CA LEU A 216 -11.79 15.26 -22.31
C LEU A 216 -11.49 15.70 -20.86
N LEU A 217 -10.84 16.85 -20.68
CA LEU A 217 -10.60 17.43 -19.35
C LEU A 217 -11.91 17.77 -18.64
N GLN A 218 -12.85 18.40 -19.35
CA GLN A 218 -14.18 18.73 -18.82
C GLN A 218 -14.94 17.45 -18.42
N THR A 219 -14.86 16.40 -19.23
CA THR A 219 -15.48 15.10 -18.91
C THR A 219 -14.84 14.45 -17.68
N PHE A 220 -13.51 14.58 -17.50
CA PHE A 220 -12.82 14.14 -16.29
C PHE A 220 -13.24 14.93 -15.04
N VAL A 221 -13.40 16.25 -15.15
CA VAL A 221 -13.92 17.10 -14.06
C VAL A 221 -15.38 16.72 -13.73
N MET A 222 -16.20 16.48 -14.75
CA MET A 222 -17.58 16.01 -14.57
C MET A 222 -17.64 14.62 -13.91
N MET A 223 -16.66 13.73 -14.19
CA MET A 223 -16.53 12.44 -13.50
C MET A 223 -16.29 12.63 -12.01
N ALA A 224 -15.51 13.65 -11.61
CA ALA A 224 -15.25 14.00 -10.20
C ALA A 224 -16.53 14.40 -9.43
N GLY A 225 -17.63 14.70 -10.14
CA GLY A 225 -18.92 15.11 -9.57
C GLY A 225 -19.29 16.56 -9.91
N GLU A 226 -18.40 17.32 -10.54
CA GLU A 226 -18.64 18.71 -10.94
C GLU A 226 -19.32 18.78 -12.32
N ILE A 227 -20.64 18.58 -12.33
CA ILE A 227 -21.42 18.47 -13.58
C ILE A 227 -21.68 19.84 -14.25
N ASN A 228 -21.71 20.93 -13.47
CA ASN A 228 -22.03 22.30 -13.93
C ASN A 228 -23.26 22.36 -14.85
N TYR A 229 -24.35 21.72 -14.42
CA TYR A 229 -25.59 21.54 -15.20
C TYR A 229 -26.15 22.85 -15.76
N GLN A 230 -26.18 23.91 -14.95
CA GLN A 230 -26.78 25.18 -15.34
C GLN A 230 -26.05 25.85 -16.53
N GLU A 231 -24.73 25.92 -16.44
CA GLU A 231 -23.91 26.61 -17.43
C GLU A 231 -23.74 25.78 -18.71
N ASN A 232 -23.52 24.48 -18.56
CA ASN A 232 -23.19 23.62 -19.69
C ASN A 232 -24.42 23.08 -20.43
N PHE A 233 -25.55 22.86 -19.75
CA PHE A 233 -26.71 22.18 -20.36
C PHE A 233 -27.95 23.07 -20.37
N LEU A 234 -28.34 23.65 -19.23
CA LEU A 234 -29.59 24.39 -19.11
C LEU A 234 -29.59 25.72 -19.88
N ASN A 235 -28.58 26.58 -19.69
CA ASN A 235 -28.52 27.88 -20.35
C ASN A 235 -28.45 27.75 -21.88
N PRO A 236 -27.62 26.85 -22.45
CA PRO A 236 -27.63 26.59 -23.89
C PRO A 236 -28.94 26.00 -24.41
N TYR A 237 -29.64 25.19 -23.62
CA TYR A 237 -30.96 24.68 -23.98
C TYR A 237 -32.02 25.78 -24.04
N LEU A 238 -32.10 26.63 -23.00
CA LEU A 238 -33.05 27.75 -22.94
C LEU A 238 -32.80 28.80 -24.03
N ASN A 239 -31.53 29.04 -24.35
CA ASN A 239 -31.13 30.00 -25.38
C ASN A 239 -31.16 29.41 -26.81
N ASN A 240 -31.62 28.16 -27.00
CA ASN A 240 -31.63 27.45 -28.29
C ASN A 240 -30.24 27.38 -28.98
N HIS A 241 -29.18 27.35 -28.18
CA HIS A 241 -27.80 27.21 -28.66
C HIS A 241 -27.32 25.74 -28.66
N LEU A 242 -28.18 24.78 -28.27
CA LEU A 242 -27.90 23.36 -28.39
C LEU A 242 -28.41 22.83 -29.74
N PRO A 243 -27.55 22.34 -30.65
CA PRO A 243 -27.99 21.85 -31.95
C PRO A 243 -28.80 20.54 -31.83
N PHE A 244 -28.48 19.69 -30.86
CA PHE A 244 -29.08 18.35 -30.70
C PHE A 244 -29.60 18.12 -29.27
N PRO A 245 -30.64 18.85 -28.80
CA PRO A 245 -31.08 18.82 -27.41
C PRO A 245 -31.43 17.41 -26.91
N PHE A 246 -32.26 16.67 -27.63
CA PHE A 246 -32.68 15.33 -27.21
C PHE A 246 -31.50 14.36 -27.05
N MET A 247 -30.60 14.30 -28.03
CA MET A 247 -29.45 13.39 -27.99
C MET A 247 -28.45 13.79 -26.90
N THR A 248 -28.22 15.09 -26.70
CA THR A 248 -27.35 15.57 -25.62
C THR A 248 -27.89 15.19 -24.25
N TYR A 249 -29.19 15.40 -23.98
CA TYR A 249 -29.78 15.02 -22.70
C TYR A 249 -29.78 13.49 -22.49
N LEU A 250 -30.00 12.70 -23.54
CA LEU A 250 -29.89 11.23 -23.44
C LEU A 250 -28.47 10.78 -23.05
N VAL A 251 -27.45 11.31 -23.73
CA VAL A 251 -26.04 10.99 -23.42
C VAL A 251 -25.66 11.52 -22.04
N PHE A 252 -26.20 12.68 -21.64
CA PHE A 252 -26.00 13.26 -20.32
C PHE A 252 -26.59 12.41 -19.19
N ASP A 253 -27.82 11.93 -19.34
CA ASP A 253 -28.47 11.05 -18.36
C ASP A 253 -27.71 9.73 -18.22
N ALA A 254 -27.28 9.14 -19.34
CA ALA A 254 -26.41 7.97 -19.33
C ALA A 254 -25.07 8.26 -18.65
N PHE A 255 -24.46 9.42 -18.90
CA PHE A 255 -23.22 9.83 -18.26
C PHE A 255 -23.38 9.94 -16.73
N ILE A 256 -24.44 10.56 -16.22
CA ILE A 256 -24.69 10.67 -14.77
C ILE A 256 -24.76 9.30 -14.11
N LEU A 257 -25.46 8.36 -14.75
CA LEU A 257 -25.61 7.00 -14.23
C LEU A 257 -24.29 6.24 -14.22
N PHE A 258 -23.57 6.22 -15.33
CA PHE A 258 -22.35 5.42 -15.46
C PHE A 258 -21.12 6.02 -14.78
N MET A 259 -20.95 7.34 -14.84
CA MET A 259 -19.74 8.01 -14.34
C MET A 259 -19.91 8.44 -12.87
N PRO A 260 -20.54 9.57 -12.51
CA PRO A 260 -20.65 9.96 -11.11
C PRO A 260 -21.29 8.92 -10.19
N ILE A 261 -22.32 8.19 -10.62
CA ILE A 261 -23.02 7.26 -9.72
C ILE A 261 -22.32 5.90 -9.67
N LEU A 262 -22.20 5.18 -10.78
CA LEU A 262 -21.62 3.84 -10.76
C LEU A 262 -20.11 3.87 -10.50
N LEU A 263 -19.35 4.69 -11.21
CA LEU A 263 -17.88 4.70 -11.09
C LEU A 263 -17.42 5.21 -9.73
N MET A 264 -17.96 6.32 -9.21
CA MET A 264 -17.52 6.80 -7.88
C MET A 264 -17.88 5.85 -6.76
N ASN A 265 -19.08 5.25 -6.79
CA ASN A 265 -19.46 4.27 -5.78
C ASN A 265 -18.60 3.00 -5.87
N LEU A 266 -18.18 2.59 -7.07
CA LEU A 266 -17.23 1.49 -7.26
C LEU A 266 -15.83 1.85 -6.73
N LEU A 267 -15.31 3.04 -7.05
CA LEU A 267 -14.00 3.52 -6.57
C LEU A 267 -13.96 3.57 -5.04
N ILE A 268 -15.00 4.14 -4.42
CA ILE A 268 -15.14 4.19 -2.96
C ILE A 268 -15.31 2.79 -2.39
N GLY A 269 -16.15 1.94 -3.02
CA GLY A 269 -16.41 0.57 -2.58
C GLY A 269 -15.16 -0.31 -2.58
N LEU A 270 -14.32 -0.20 -3.61
CA LEU A 270 -13.04 -0.90 -3.69
C LEU A 270 -12.02 -0.34 -2.68
N ALA A 271 -11.92 0.98 -2.56
CA ALA A 271 -11.02 1.60 -1.61
C ALA A 271 -11.35 1.22 -0.14
N VAL A 272 -12.64 1.15 0.19
CA VAL A 272 -13.11 0.77 1.54
C VAL A 272 -13.02 -0.74 1.75
N GLY A 273 -13.32 -1.55 0.74
CA GLY A 273 -13.21 -3.01 0.81
C GLY A 273 -11.78 -3.48 1.04
N ASP A 274 -10.81 -2.83 0.38
CA ASP A 274 -9.41 -3.23 0.42
C ASP A 274 -8.63 -2.59 1.59
N ILE A 275 -9.21 -1.67 2.35
CA ILE A 275 -8.47 -0.86 3.34
C ILE A 275 -7.78 -1.70 4.41
N ALA A 276 -8.41 -2.79 4.85
CA ALA A 276 -7.85 -3.67 5.89
C ALA A 276 -6.67 -4.49 5.35
N GLU A 277 -6.75 -4.97 4.10
CA GLU A 277 -5.67 -5.67 3.44
C GLU A 277 -4.50 -4.73 3.13
N VAL A 278 -4.79 -3.55 2.58
CA VAL A 278 -3.81 -2.47 2.35
C VAL A 278 -3.14 -2.07 3.66
N GLN A 279 -3.88 -1.99 4.77
CA GLN A 279 -3.27 -1.69 6.07
C GLN A 279 -2.30 -2.78 6.51
N LYS A 280 -2.67 -4.06 6.39
CA LYS A 280 -1.79 -5.19 6.73
C LYS A 280 -0.53 -5.19 5.86
N ASN A 281 -0.68 -5.01 4.55
CA ASN A 281 0.43 -4.95 3.60
C ASN A 281 1.33 -3.74 3.86
N ALA A 282 0.75 -2.57 4.15
CA ALA A 282 1.47 -1.36 4.53
C ALA A 282 2.28 -1.55 5.81
N THR A 283 1.76 -2.26 6.82
CA THR A 283 2.54 -2.53 8.05
C THR A 283 3.77 -3.39 7.79
N LEU A 284 3.65 -4.45 6.99
CA LEU A 284 4.78 -5.29 6.59
C LEU A 284 5.77 -4.46 5.76
N LYS A 285 5.29 -3.75 4.75
CA LYS A 285 6.11 -2.94 3.85
C LYS A 285 6.87 -1.86 4.60
N ARG A 286 6.24 -1.22 5.59
CA ARG A 286 6.91 -0.26 6.48
C ARG A 286 8.02 -0.93 7.30
N ILE A 287 7.76 -2.07 7.93
CA ILE A 287 8.79 -2.78 8.71
C ILE A 287 9.96 -3.21 7.81
N ALA A 288 9.65 -3.70 6.60
CA ALA A 288 10.64 -4.05 5.59
C ALA A 288 11.50 -2.83 5.24
N MET A 289 10.89 -1.68 4.93
CA MET A 289 11.61 -0.44 4.64
C MET A 289 12.48 0.05 5.80
N GLN A 290 12.02 -0.10 7.04
CA GLN A 290 12.80 0.25 8.22
C GLN A 290 14.04 -0.67 8.35
N ILE A 291 13.86 -1.97 8.10
CA ILE A 291 14.96 -2.94 8.11
C ILE A 291 15.96 -2.63 6.98
N ASP A 292 15.47 -2.41 5.77
CA ASP A 292 16.33 -2.08 4.61
C ASP A 292 17.11 -0.79 4.85
N LEU A 293 16.48 0.21 5.48
CA LEU A 293 17.15 1.44 5.91
C LEU A 293 18.27 1.15 6.93
N HIS A 294 17.97 0.36 7.96
CA HIS A 294 18.96 0.01 8.97
C HIS A 294 20.12 -0.77 8.37
N THR A 295 19.85 -1.79 7.54
CA THR A 295 20.88 -2.57 6.85
C THR A 295 21.72 -1.68 5.92
N GLY A 296 21.09 -0.80 5.14
CA GLY A 296 21.80 0.12 4.25
C GLY A 296 22.63 1.18 4.99
N LEU A 297 22.21 1.61 6.18
CA LEU A 297 23.02 2.48 7.05
C LEU A 297 24.19 1.71 7.67
N GLU A 298 23.96 0.49 8.15
CA GLU A 298 24.98 -0.36 8.77
C GLU A 298 26.11 -0.71 7.80
N GLU A 299 25.80 -0.93 6.52
CA GLU A 299 26.80 -1.16 5.48
C GLU A 299 27.68 0.08 5.19
N LYS A 300 27.16 1.29 5.43
CA LYS A 300 27.87 2.56 5.16
C LYS A 300 28.59 3.11 6.38
N LEU A 301 28.22 2.69 7.59
CA LEU A 301 28.78 3.21 8.83
C LEU A 301 30.11 2.51 9.19
N PRO A 302 31.11 3.24 9.69
CA PRO A 302 32.38 2.63 10.10
C PRO A 302 32.21 1.62 11.26
N TYR A 303 32.99 0.54 11.23
CA TYR A 303 32.94 -0.52 12.25
C TYR A 303 33.15 -0.01 13.69
N TRP A 304 34.02 0.98 13.88
CA TRP A 304 34.28 1.58 15.20
C TRP A 304 33.04 2.27 15.78
N PHE A 305 32.20 2.88 14.93
CA PHE A 305 30.97 3.53 15.35
C PHE A 305 29.92 2.46 15.72
N MET A 306 29.80 1.41 14.91
CA MET A 306 28.88 0.30 15.16
C MET A 306 29.17 -0.38 16.51
N LYS A 307 30.45 -0.68 16.80
CA LYS A 307 30.87 -1.32 18.05
C LYS A 307 30.55 -0.47 19.30
N ARG A 308 30.51 0.86 19.16
CA ARG A 308 30.19 1.77 20.27
C ARG A 308 28.69 1.87 20.53
N VAL A 309 27.88 1.74 19.48
CA VAL A 309 26.45 2.05 19.49
C VAL A 309 25.58 0.81 19.65
N ASP A 310 26.05 -0.37 19.23
CA ASP A 310 25.33 -1.62 19.36
C ASP A 310 25.29 -2.12 20.82
N GLN A 311 24.10 -2.49 21.30
CA GLN A 311 23.88 -2.97 22.66
C GLN A 311 23.23 -4.36 22.62
N PRO A 312 23.86 -5.40 23.19
CA PRO A 312 23.33 -6.76 23.10
C PRO A 312 22.10 -7.01 23.99
N LYS A 313 21.86 -6.15 24.98
CA LYS A 313 20.74 -6.29 25.93
C LYS A 313 20.14 -4.93 26.28
N VAL A 314 18.82 -4.82 26.17
CA VAL A 314 18.04 -3.65 26.60
C VAL A 314 17.14 -4.05 27.76
N THR A 315 17.20 -3.32 28.87
CA THR A 315 16.29 -3.49 30.00
C THR A 315 15.14 -2.49 29.90
N VAL A 316 13.91 -2.98 29.91
CA VAL A 316 12.69 -2.16 29.85
C VAL A 316 12.03 -2.20 31.22
N TYR A 317 11.73 -1.03 31.78
CA TYR A 317 11.00 -0.88 33.04
C TYR A 317 9.60 -0.35 32.77
N PRO A 318 8.55 -1.20 32.69
CA PRO A 318 7.20 -0.77 32.29
C PRO A 318 6.58 0.26 33.23
N ASN A 319 6.86 0.13 34.54
CA ASN A 319 6.22 0.95 35.58
C ASN A 319 7.03 2.19 35.96
N ARG A 320 8.20 2.42 35.33
CA ARG A 320 9.06 3.58 35.62
C ARG A 320 9.04 4.51 34.41
N LYS A 321 8.24 5.58 34.47
CA LYS A 321 8.30 6.66 33.48
C LYS A 321 9.70 7.27 33.56
N CYS A 322 10.48 7.13 32.49
CA CYS A 322 11.82 7.69 32.44
C CYS A 322 11.67 9.22 32.42
N LYS A 323 12.21 9.92 33.44
CA LYS A 323 12.27 11.39 33.51
C LYS A 323 13.31 11.95 32.53
N THR A 324 13.31 11.51 31.28
CA THR A 324 14.25 12.02 30.29
C THR A 324 13.65 13.28 29.70
N LYS A 325 14.39 14.39 29.75
CA LYS A 325 14.01 15.70 29.22
C LYS A 325 13.26 15.51 27.90
N ALA A 326 12.01 15.98 27.86
CA ALA A 326 11.21 16.03 26.65
C ALA A 326 11.97 16.84 25.62
N ASN A 327 12.77 16.15 24.80
CA ASN A 327 13.43 16.75 23.65
C ASN A 327 12.29 17.29 22.77
N LEU A 328 12.32 18.58 22.45
CA LEU A 328 11.37 19.25 21.55
C LEU A 328 11.06 18.43 20.28
N LEU A 329 12.04 17.64 19.84
CA LEU A 329 11.93 16.70 18.74
C LEU A 329 10.88 15.58 18.96
N TYR A 330 10.79 14.99 20.16
CA TYR A 330 9.79 13.97 20.50
C TYR A 330 8.39 14.55 20.60
N LEU A 331 8.27 15.83 21.00
CA LEU A 331 7.03 16.59 21.01
C LEU A 331 6.56 16.89 19.58
N PHE A 332 7.46 17.35 18.70
CA PHE A 332 7.16 17.63 17.29
C PHE A 332 6.82 16.36 16.48
N LEU A 333 7.41 15.22 16.85
CA LEU A 333 7.15 13.90 16.23
C LEU A 333 5.95 13.15 16.81
N GLY A 334 5.25 13.69 17.82
CA GLY A 334 4.05 13.06 18.40
C GLY A 334 4.29 11.68 19.04
N LEU A 335 5.53 11.38 19.43
CA LEU A 335 5.97 10.04 19.86
C LEU A 335 5.69 9.75 21.34
N ASP A 336 5.38 10.76 22.16
CA ASP A 336 5.38 10.62 23.62
C ASP A 336 4.02 10.16 24.19
N GLU A 337 2.90 10.54 23.57
CA GLU A 337 1.56 10.31 24.16
C GLU A 337 0.83 9.10 23.57
N LYS A 338 1.05 8.80 22.27
CA LYS A 338 0.35 7.70 21.57
C LYS A 338 1.03 6.34 21.68
N ARG A 339 2.24 6.23 22.24
CA ARG A 339 2.92 4.93 22.37
C ARG A 339 2.16 3.99 23.30
N GLU A 340 1.44 4.49 24.30
CA GLU A 340 0.50 3.66 25.10
C GLU A 340 -0.75 3.27 24.30
N VAL A 341 -1.33 4.19 23.53
CA VAL A 341 -2.59 3.95 22.78
C VAL A 341 -2.37 3.01 21.59
N HIS A 342 -1.28 3.17 20.83
CA HIS A 342 -0.97 2.30 19.70
C HIS A 342 -0.46 0.92 20.16
N THR A 343 0.19 0.83 21.33
CA THR A 343 0.49 -0.48 21.93
C THR A 343 -0.81 -1.16 22.38
N ARG A 344 -1.80 -0.43 22.92
CA ARG A 344 -3.11 -0.98 23.29
C ARG A 344 -4.01 -1.34 22.10
N LEU A 345 -4.03 -0.55 21.02
CA LEU A 345 -4.81 -0.86 19.81
C LEU A 345 -4.18 -2.01 19.00
N ASN A 346 -2.86 -2.09 18.94
CA ASN A 346 -2.17 -3.14 18.18
C ASN A 346 -1.99 -4.46 18.97
N THR A 347 -2.14 -4.44 20.31
CA THR A 347 -2.35 -5.68 21.08
C THR A 347 -3.74 -6.26 20.89
N ASN A 348 -4.74 -5.41 20.59
CA ASN A 348 -6.12 -5.86 20.41
C ASN A 348 -6.42 -6.38 18.99
N SER A 349 -5.58 -6.06 17.99
CA SER A 349 -5.78 -6.50 16.60
C SER A 349 -5.15 -7.85 16.26
N HIS A 350 -4.27 -8.39 17.13
CA HIS A 350 -3.47 -9.58 16.80
C HIS A 350 -3.30 -10.60 17.94
N GLN A 351 -4.07 -10.48 19.03
CA GLN A 351 -4.52 -11.73 19.66
C GLN A 351 -5.28 -12.47 18.56
N LEU A 352 -4.99 -13.76 18.32
CA LEU A 352 -5.95 -14.65 17.63
C LEU A 352 -7.31 -14.23 18.13
N THR A 353 -8.26 -13.99 17.22
CA THR A 353 -9.62 -13.70 17.68
C THR A 353 -9.94 -14.75 18.77
N PRO A 354 -10.51 -14.39 19.92
CA PRO A 354 -10.80 -15.37 20.97
C PRO A 354 -11.51 -16.61 20.39
N VAL A 355 -12.25 -16.39 19.30
CA VAL A 355 -12.81 -17.37 18.37
C VAL A 355 -11.77 -18.29 17.71
N GLU A 356 -10.74 -17.80 17.02
CA GLU A 356 -9.69 -18.63 16.40
C GLU A 356 -8.90 -19.46 17.42
N HIS A 357 -8.61 -18.90 18.59
CA HIS A 357 -7.94 -19.65 19.66
C HIS A 357 -8.85 -20.76 20.21
N GLU A 358 -10.14 -20.47 20.42
CA GLU A 358 -11.12 -21.48 20.80
C GLU A 358 -11.34 -22.52 19.69
N LEU A 359 -11.29 -22.15 18.41
CA LEU A 359 -11.36 -23.07 17.27
C LEU A 359 -10.16 -24.01 17.21
N GLN A 360 -8.96 -23.48 17.44
CA GLN A 360 -7.73 -24.28 17.51
C GLN A 360 -7.81 -25.29 18.66
N LYS A 361 -8.31 -24.85 19.82
CA LYS A 361 -8.52 -25.69 21.01
C LYS A 361 -9.60 -26.76 20.77
N GLN A 362 -10.69 -26.42 20.09
CA GLN A 362 -11.71 -27.37 19.65
C GLN A 362 -11.15 -28.40 18.67
N LYS A 363 -10.31 -27.98 17.71
CA LYS A 363 -9.64 -28.87 16.76
C LYS A 363 -8.75 -29.90 17.47
N TYR A 364 -7.98 -29.48 18.47
CA TYR A 364 -7.16 -30.41 19.27
C TYR A 364 -8.03 -31.39 20.07
N ARG A 365 -9.11 -30.92 20.70
CA ARG A 365 -10.08 -31.78 21.41
C ARG A 365 -10.74 -32.79 20.47
N LEU A 366 -11.12 -32.38 19.26
CA LEU A 366 -11.72 -33.28 18.27
C LEU A 366 -10.73 -34.36 17.82
N LYS A 367 -9.46 -34.00 17.65
CA LYS A 367 -8.41 -34.96 17.27
C LYS A 367 -8.16 -35.98 18.38
N GLU A 368 -8.18 -35.54 19.64
CA GLU A 368 -8.09 -36.42 20.80
C GLU A 368 -9.30 -37.36 20.89
N MET A 369 -10.52 -36.82 20.79
CA MET A 369 -11.76 -37.63 20.76
C MET A 369 -11.76 -38.65 19.62
N GLY A 370 -11.31 -38.27 18.41
CA GLY A 370 -11.17 -39.19 17.29
C GLY A 370 -10.22 -40.35 17.60
N SER A 371 -9.08 -40.06 18.24
CA SER A 371 -8.11 -41.10 18.64
C SER A 371 -8.66 -42.05 19.70
N VAL A 372 -9.50 -41.57 20.62
CA VAL A 372 -10.15 -42.39 21.65
C VAL A 372 -11.24 -43.26 21.03
N LEU A 373 -12.04 -42.71 20.12
CA LEU A 373 -13.09 -43.45 19.41
C LEU A 373 -12.50 -44.59 18.58
N GLU A 374 -11.36 -44.36 17.92
CA GLU A 374 -10.65 -45.39 17.16
C GLU A 374 -10.14 -46.52 18.06
N LYS A 375 -9.61 -46.19 19.25
CA LYS A 375 -9.24 -47.19 20.26
C LYS A 375 -10.45 -47.99 20.76
N GLN A 376 -11.59 -47.33 21.03
CA GLN A 376 -12.82 -48.01 21.43
C GLN A 376 -13.37 -48.91 20.32
N HIS A 377 -13.36 -48.45 19.07
CA HIS A 377 -13.79 -49.24 17.92
C HIS A 377 -12.93 -50.50 17.73
N ASN A 378 -11.61 -50.38 17.89
CA ASN A 378 -10.69 -51.51 17.84
C ASN A 378 -10.91 -52.49 19.00
N LEU A 379 -11.19 -51.98 20.21
CA LEU A 379 -11.52 -52.81 21.36
C LEU A 379 -12.85 -53.55 21.17
N LEU A 380 -13.87 -52.90 20.58
CA LEU A 380 -15.15 -53.51 20.24
C LEU A 380 -14.99 -54.64 19.22
N LYS A 381 -14.15 -54.44 18.18
CA LYS A 381 -13.77 -55.51 17.24
C LYS A 381 -13.11 -56.69 17.95
N LEU A 382 -12.23 -56.40 18.91
CA LEU A 382 -11.56 -57.42 19.72
C LEU A 382 -12.54 -58.19 20.62
N ILE A 383 -13.53 -57.50 21.19
CA ILE A 383 -14.62 -58.12 21.96
C ILE A 383 -15.44 -59.04 21.05
N ILE A 384 -15.92 -58.56 19.89
CA ILE A 384 -16.68 -59.39 18.94
C ILE A 384 -15.87 -60.61 18.50
N GLN A 385 -14.55 -60.46 18.30
CA GLN A 385 -13.66 -61.56 17.92
C GLN A 385 -13.45 -62.57 19.06
N LYS A 386 -13.58 -62.15 20.32
CA LYS A 386 -13.39 -62.99 21.53
C LYS A 386 -14.71 -63.44 22.17
N MET A 387 -15.84 -62.86 21.75
CA MET A 387 -17.16 -63.24 22.18
C MET A 387 -17.55 -64.49 21.42
N GLU A 388 -17.54 -65.63 22.12
CA GLU A 388 -18.13 -66.86 21.60
C GLU A 388 -19.64 -66.67 21.53
N ILE A 389 -20.16 -66.39 20.33
CA ILE A 389 -21.59 -66.36 20.06
C ILE A 389 -22.06 -67.81 20.07
N ALA A 390 -22.40 -68.32 21.26
CA ALA A 390 -22.97 -69.63 21.46
C ALA A 390 -24.42 -69.47 21.97
N SER A 391 -25.36 -69.16 21.05
CA SER A 391 -26.77 -69.60 21.17
C SER A 391 -27.70 -69.09 20.06
N GLU A 392 -27.31 -68.19 19.16
CA GLU A 392 -28.28 -67.52 18.27
C GLU A 392 -28.03 -67.70 16.76
N ALA A 393 -27.25 -68.71 16.38
CA ALA A 393 -27.13 -69.13 15.00
C ALA A 393 -27.49 -70.62 14.94
N GLU A 394 -28.73 -70.89 14.50
CA GLU A 394 -29.34 -72.19 14.15
C GLU A 394 -30.44 -72.69 15.10
N ASP A 395 -31.59 -71.99 15.13
CA ASP A 395 -32.89 -72.64 15.28
C ASP A 395 -33.63 -72.57 13.92
N PRO A 396 -33.70 -73.69 13.17
CA PRO A 396 -34.56 -73.78 11.99
C PRO A 396 -35.94 -74.31 12.40
N ASP A 397 -36.95 -73.45 12.44
CA ASP A 397 -38.35 -73.87 12.56
C ASP A 397 -38.83 -74.52 11.24
N GLY A 398 -38.93 -75.86 11.19
CA GLY A 398 -39.56 -76.59 10.09
C GLY A 398 -39.54 -78.13 10.28
N PRO A 399 -40.63 -78.87 9.97
CA PRO A 399 -40.92 -80.17 10.58
C PRO A 399 -40.24 -81.38 9.91
N ASP A 400 -40.00 -82.41 10.73
CA ASP A 400 -39.41 -83.72 10.38
C ASP A 400 -40.21 -84.53 9.34
N PRO A 401 -39.51 -85.40 8.58
CA PRO A 401 -40.02 -86.75 8.38
C PRO A 401 -38.96 -87.86 8.56
N PHE A 402 -39.25 -88.74 9.51
CA PHE A 402 -39.19 -90.21 9.48
C PHE A 402 -38.24 -90.97 8.51
N ARG A 403 -37.45 -91.85 9.16
CA ARG A 403 -37.15 -93.28 8.87
C ARG A 403 -36.19 -93.66 7.71
N GLY A 404 -35.10 -94.34 8.10
CA GLY A 404 -34.59 -95.52 7.40
C GLY A 404 -33.21 -95.43 6.70
N GLY A 405 -32.25 -96.22 7.19
CA GLY A 405 -31.29 -97.03 6.42
C GLY A 405 -30.38 -96.43 5.33
N VAL A 406 -29.06 -96.56 5.56
CA VAL A 406 -27.97 -96.84 4.59
C VAL A 406 -27.69 -95.81 3.46
N GLY A 407 -26.43 -95.34 3.39
CA GLY A 407 -25.75 -95.10 2.10
C GLY A 407 -25.26 -93.68 1.80
N ARG A 408 -23.96 -93.58 1.47
CA ARG A 408 -23.20 -92.44 0.89
C ARG A 408 -24.00 -91.48 -0.01
N GLN A 409 -23.75 -90.16 0.10
CA GLN A 409 -23.00 -89.37 -0.92
C GLN A 409 -22.85 -87.88 -0.54
N ARG A 410 -21.69 -87.33 -0.93
CA ARG A 410 -21.29 -85.91 -0.89
C ARG A 410 -22.34 -84.99 -1.54
N LEU A 411 -22.55 -83.81 -0.97
CA LEU A 411 -22.71 -82.60 -1.79
C LEU A 411 -22.00 -81.40 -1.15
N ASN A 412 -21.18 -80.76 -1.98
CA ASN A 412 -20.24 -79.71 -1.70
C ASN A 412 -20.96 -78.35 -1.83
N ARG A 413 -20.96 -77.49 -0.81
CA ARG A 413 -21.42 -76.11 -0.95
C ARG A 413 -20.37 -75.14 -0.39
N LYS A 414 -19.49 -74.69 -1.30
CA LYS A 414 -18.52 -73.62 -1.10
C LYS A 414 -19.23 -72.33 -0.66
N SER A 415 -18.82 -71.75 0.46
CA SER A 415 -19.34 -70.48 0.96
C SER A 415 -18.72 -69.29 0.20
N LYS A 416 -19.60 -68.38 -0.24
CA LYS A 416 -19.31 -67.20 -1.09
C LYS A 416 -18.48 -66.09 -0.41
N TRP A 417 -17.97 -66.30 0.79
CA TRP A 417 -17.37 -65.25 1.62
C TRP A 417 -15.83 -65.25 1.66
N LEU A 418 -15.20 -66.34 1.20
CA LEU A 418 -13.73 -66.43 1.13
C LEU A 418 -13.05 -65.40 0.22
N PRO A 419 -13.62 -64.97 -0.93
CA PRO A 419 -12.98 -63.98 -1.80
C PRO A 419 -12.95 -62.58 -1.20
N LEU A 420 -13.98 -62.20 -0.43
CA LEU A 420 -14.13 -60.85 0.13
C LEU A 420 -13.10 -60.57 1.23
N VAL A 421 -12.84 -61.58 2.08
CA VAL A 421 -11.81 -61.51 3.13
C VAL A 421 -10.41 -61.43 2.53
N LYS A 422 -10.18 -62.06 1.37
CA LYS A 422 -8.90 -62.00 0.65
C LYS A 422 -8.67 -60.64 -0.03
N ALA A 423 -9.73 -59.99 -0.53
CA ALA A 423 -9.64 -58.64 -1.10
C ALA A 423 -9.33 -57.56 -0.04
N MET A 424 -9.91 -57.68 1.16
CA MET A 424 -9.61 -56.75 2.26
C MET A 424 -8.18 -56.88 2.80
N LYS A 425 -7.57 -58.06 2.73
CA LYS A 425 -6.17 -58.26 3.14
C LYS A 425 -5.15 -57.72 2.15
N ALA A 426 -5.52 -57.54 0.88
CA ALA A 426 -4.64 -57.04 -0.17
C ALA A 426 -4.56 -55.49 -0.24
N GLY A 427 -5.57 -54.77 0.27
CA GLY A 427 -5.64 -53.30 0.20
C GLY A 427 -4.77 -52.53 1.21
N GLY A 428 -4.03 -53.23 2.08
CA GLY A 428 -3.30 -52.62 3.21
C GLY A 428 -1.82 -52.28 2.94
N ASN A 429 -1.31 -52.42 1.72
CA ASN A 429 0.10 -52.17 1.42
C ASN A 429 0.27 -51.37 0.13
N VAL A 430 0.19 -50.03 0.23
CA VAL A 430 0.67 -49.11 -0.82
C VAL A 430 1.63 -48.13 -0.17
N ASN A 431 2.91 -48.34 -0.50
CA ASN A 431 4.01 -47.42 -0.22
C ASN A 431 3.93 -46.18 -1.13
N THR A 432 4.37 -45.08 -0.56
CA THR A 432 4.73 -43.81 -1.18
C THR A 432 5.83 -43.94 -2.24
N HIS A 433 5.63 -43.36 -3.43
CA HIS A 433 6.68 -42.70 -4.22
C HIS A 433 6.05 -41.74 -5.24
N CYS A 434 6.07 -40.45 -4.91
CA CYS A 434 6.45 -39.32 -5.77
C CYS A 434 6.62 -38.08 -4.89
#